data_AF-A0A1H2WIT9-F1
#
_entry.id   AF-A0A1H2WIT9-F1
#
_cell.length_a   1.000
_cell.length_b   1.000
_cell.length_c   1.000
_cell.angle_alpha   90.00
_cell.angle_beta   90.00
_cell.angle_gamma   90.00
#
_symmetry.space_group_name_H-M   'P 1'
#
loop_
_entity.id
_entity.type
_entity.pdbx_description
1 polymer ?
#
loop_
_entity_poly.entity_id
_entity_poly.type
_entity_poly.pdbx_seq_one_letter_code
_entity_poly.pdbx_strand_id
1 'polypeptide(L)'
;MEIIKLTGESTKRVFAGLSTGVKLEQYARSILKQVLSIENSSQKSDVLGERSHVGIEPMLLALAMEFALKAWFVWDHDRHDPIRIHNLAKLFDALSISSKDRLNDAFKEKVAPIHPWSGWMEYTIEDVLAHHANAFVEWRYLHEKRDMGLNFDFTTFVATLELVLDEFGKRYETREIRPQRPLS
;
A
#
# COMPACT_ATOMS: atom_id res chain seq x y z
N MET A 1 8.09 -16.18 -15.83
CA MET A 1 8.04 -14.75 -15.52
C MET A 1 9.34 -14.40 -14.80
N GLU A 2 10.12 -13.47 -15.35
CA GLU A 2 11.35 -12.98 -14.71
C GLU A 2 11.09 -11.56 -14.20
N ILE A 3 11.52 -11.28 -12.97
CA ILE A 3 11.45 -9.93 -12.38
C ILE A 3 12.86 -9.35 -12.46
N ILE A 4 12.99 -8.17 -13.05
CA ILE A 4 14.28 -7.50 -13.24
C ILE A 4 14.29 -6.24 -12.39
N LYS A 5 15.29 -6.11 -11.52
CA LYS A 5 15.54 -4.90 -10.74
C LYS A 5 16.01 -3.78 -11.67
N LEU A 6 15.34 -2.63 -11.65
CA LEU A 6 15.78 -1.44 -12.39
C LEU A 6 16.78 -0.66 -11.53
N THR A 7 18.01 -1.18 -11.41
CA THR A 7 19.15 -0.42 -10.88
C THR A 7 20.05 -0.01 -12.04
N GLY A 8 20.57 1.22 -12.03
CA GLY A 8 21.51 1.73 -13.05
C GLY A 8 22.86 1.00 -13.14
N GLU A 9 23.02 -0.12 -12.45
CA GLU A 9 24.20 -0.99 -12.51
C GLU A 9 23.88 -2.26 -13.29
N SER A 10 24.65 -2.47 -14.36
CA SER A 10 24.58 -3.58 -15.31
C SER A 10 25.08 -4.91 -14.72
N THR A 11 24.50 -5.36 -13.61
CA THR A 11 24.84 -6.67 -13.03
C THR A 11 23.58 -7.42 -12.67
N LYS A 12 23.35 -8.54 -13.37
CA LYS A 12 22.31 -9.52 -13.05
C LYS A 12 22.59 -10.16 -11.68
N ARG A 13 22.26 -9.47 -10.58
CA ARG A 13 22.15 -10.10 -9.27
C ARG A 13 20.77 -10.74 -9.18
N VAL A 14 20.73 -12.03 -8.92
CA VAL A 14 19.50 -12.75 -8.58
C VAL A 14 19.13 -12.33 -7.17
N PHE A 15 18.24 -11.34 -7.07
CA PHE A 15 17.81 -10.77 -5.79
C PHE A 15 16.83 -11.73 -5.12
N ALA A 16 17.20 -12.13 -3.91
CA ALA A 16 16.47 -12.99 -3.03
C ALA A 16 15.05 -12.43 -2.72
N GLY A 17 14.99 -11.16 -2.30
CA GLY A 17 13.74 -10.50 -1.88
C GLY A 17 12.81 -10.10 -3.04
N LEU A 18 13.29 -10.17 -4.29
CA LEU A 18 12.59 -9.63 -5.46
C LEU A 18 11.23 -10.30 -5.68
N SER A 19 11.16 -11.62 -5.55
CA SER A 19 9.90 -12.36 -5.74
C SER A 19 8.91 -12.16 -4.60
N THR A 20 9.39 -12.02 -3.35
CA THR A 20 8.53 -11.79 -2.19
C THR A 20 7.94 -10.38 -2.23
N GLY A 21 8.77 -9.36 -2.47
CA GLY A 21 8.32 -7.97 -2.57
C GLY A 21 7.26 -7.78 -3.65
N VAL A 22 7.47 -8.34 -4.84
CA VAL A 22 6.48 -8.27 -5.94
C VAL A 22 5.19 -9.00 -5.59
N LYS A 23 5.24 -10.17 -4.93
CA LYS A 23 4.01 -10.87 -4.49
C LYS A 23 3.21 -10.04 -3.48
N LEU A 24 3.89 -9.42 -2.51
CA LEU A 24 3.25 -8.56 -1.52
C LEU A 24 2.59 -7.34 -2.19
N GLU A 25 3.27 -6.71 -3.13
CA GLU A 25 2.69 -5.62 -3.92
C GLU A 25 1.46 -6.07 -4.71
N GLN A 26 1.51 -7.25 -5.36
CA GLN A 26 0.38 -7.79 -6.10
C GLN A 26 -0.82 -8.09 -5.19
N TYR A 27 -0.58 -8.60 -3.99
CA TYR A 27 -1.64 -8.78 -2.99
C TYR A 27 -2.25 -7.46 -2.57
N ALA A 28 -1.44 -6.44 -2.30
CA ALA A 28 -1.92 -5.09 -1.96
C ALA A 28 -2.79 -4.50 -3.07
N ARG A 29 -2.34 -4.58 -4.34
CA ARG A 29 -3.14 -4.12 -5.50
C ARG A 29 -4.44 -4.89 -5.65
N SER A 30 -4.42 -6.21 -5.44
CA SER A 30 -5.63 -7.03 -5.55
C SER A 30 -6.66 -6.64 -4.49
N ILE A 31 -6.21 -6.40 -3.25
CA ILE A 31 -7.09 -5.97 -2.16
C ILE A 31 -7.67 -4.58 -2.46
N LEU A 32 -6.81 -3.63 -2.86
CA LEU A 32 -7.26 -2.28 -3.23
C LEU A 32 -8.33 -2.32 -4.33
N LYS A 33 -8.08 -3.07 -5.41
CA LYS A 33 -9.04 -3.24 -6.50
C LYS A 33 -10.38 -3.82 -6.01
N GLN A 34 -10.34 -4.78 -5.10
CA GLN A 34 -11.54 -5.38 -4.53
C GLN A 34 -12.33 -4.35 -3.69
N VAL A 35 -11.66 -3.58 -2.84
CA VAL A 35 -12.29 -2.52 -2.03
C VAL A 35 -12.93 -1.47 -2.93
N LEU A 36 -12.22 -0.98 -3.95
CA LEU A 36 -12.77 -0.01 -4.90
C LEU A 36 -13.95 -0.58 -5.69
N SER A 37 -13.95 -1.88 -6.01
CA SER A 37 -15.09 -2.52 -6.67
C SER A 37 -16.31 -2.62 -5.76
N ILE A 38 -16.12 -2.87 -4.46
CA ILE A 38 -17.20 -2.90 -3.47
C ILE A 38 -17.80 -1.49 -3.37
N GLU A 39 -16.97 -0.48 -3.14
CA GLU A 39 -17.41 0.92 -2.99
C GLU A 39 -18.19 1.41 -4.22
N ASN A 40 -17.68 1.14 -5.43
CA ASN A 40 -18.36 1.50 -6.69
C ASN A 40 -19.69 0.77 -6.90
N SER A 41 -19.84 -0.44 -6.34
CA SER A 41 -21.09 -1.20 -6.41
C SER A 41 -22.10 -0.68 -5.40
N SER A 42 -21.64 -0.34 -4.20
CA SER A 42 -22.46 0.24 -3.13
C SER A 42 -23.03 1.61 -3.53
N GLN A 43 -22.24 2.45 -4.20
CA GLN A 43 -22.72 3.73 -4.76
C GLN A 43 -23.79 3.56 -5.85
N LYS A 44 -23.81 2.43 -6.57
CA LYS A 44 -24.84 2.12 -7.57
C LYS A 44 -26.12 1.53 -6.97
N SER A 45 -26.02 0.83 -5.83
CA SER A 45 -27.17 0.23 -5.14
C SER A 45 -27.87 1.18 -4.15
N ASP A 46 -27.26 2.33 -3.85
CA ASP A 46 -27.73 3.29 -2.83
C ASP A 46 -29.01 4.06 -3.19
N VAL A 47 -29.66 3.72 -4.31
CA VAL A 47 -31.04 4.13 -4.59
C VAL A 47 -32.04 3.44 -3.64
N LEU A 48 -31.63 2.37 -2.94
CA LEU A 48 -32.47 1.60 -2.02
C LEU A 48 -31.75 1.29 -0.69
N GLY A 49 -31.35 2.33 0.05
CA GLY A 49 -31.64 2.44 1.48
C GLY A 49 -31.04 1.49 2.52
N GLU A 50 -30.03 0.65 2.24
CA GLU A 50 -29.41 -0.16 3.31
C GLU A 50 -27.89 -0.33 3.13
N ARG A 51 -27.11 0.66 3.60
CA ARG A 51 -25.65 0.54 3.76
C ARG A 51 -25.32 -0.30 4.99
N SER A 52 -25.39 -1.62 4.85
CA SER A 52 -24.95 -2.59 5.86
C SER A 52 -23.49 -3.06 5.63
N HIS A 53 -22.61 -2.18 5.16
CA HIS A 53 -21.18 -2.50 5.07
C HIS A 53 -20.51 -2.17 6.40
N VAL A 54 -20.07 -3.21 7.12
CA VAL A 54 -19.60 -3.22 8.52
C VAL A 54 -18.21 -2.56 8.70
N GLY A 55 -17.90 -1.51 7.93
CA GLY A 55 -16.60 -0.83 7.99
C GLY A 55 -15.42 -1.76 7.70
N ILE A 56 -15.61 -2.77 6.84
CA ILE A 56 -14.57 -3.76 6.47
C ILE A 56 -13.52 -3.11 5.55
N GLU A 57 -13.92 -2.10 4.79
CA GLU A 57 -13.12 -1.39 3.81
C GLU A 57 -11.88 -0.74 4.45
N PRO A 58 -11.99 0.05 5.55
CA PRO A 58 -10.83 0.53 6.31
C PRO A 58 -9.83 -0.57 6.69
N MET A 59 -10.31 -1.73 7.14
CA MET A 59 -9.43 -2.84 7.53
C MET A 59 -8.69 -3.41 6.32
N LEU A 60 -9.39 -3.62 5.20
CA LEU A 60 -8.79 -4.15 3.98
C LEU A 60 -7.79 -3.15 3.37
N LEU A 61 -8.08 -1.85 3.43
CA LEU A 61 -7.15 -0.82 2.99
C LEU A 61 -5.90 -0.78 3.87
N ALA A 62 -6.06 -0.83 5.20
CA ALA A 62 -4.93 -0.92 6.12
C ALA A 62 -4.05 -2.16 5.85
N LEU A 63 -4.68 -3.30 5.54
CA LEU A 63 -3.97 -4.52 5.14
C LEU A 63 -3.20 -4.37 3.82
N ALA A 64 -3.83 -3.74 2.82
CA ALA A 64 -3.17 -3.46 1.56
C ALA A 64 -1.96 -2.54 1.77
N MET A 65 -2.07 -1.51 2.59
CA MET A 65 -0.96 -0.63 2.97
C MET A 65 0.15 -1.38 3.71
N GLU A 66 -0.20 -2.26 4.66
CA GLU A 66 0.78 -3.10 5.35
C GLU A 66 1.58 -3.95 4.35
N PHE A 67 0.91 -4.60 3.39
CA PHE A 67 1.60 -5.37 2.35
C PHE A 67 2.47 -4.50 1.45
N ALA A 68 1.99 -3.32 1.07
CA ALA A 68 2.76 -2.36 0.29
C ALA A 68 4.06 -1.97 1.03
N LEU A 69 3.96 -1.52 2.28
CA LEU A 69 5.14 -1.13 3.08
C LEU A 69 6.08 -2.31 3.34
N LYS A 70 5.56 -3.53 3.52
CA LYS A 70 6.39 -4.74 3.64
C LYS A 70 7.11 -5.09 2.34
N ALA A 71 6.50 -4.84 1.18
CA ALA A 71 7.16 -5.00 -0.11
C ALA A 71 8.37 -4.06 -0.23
N TRP A 72 8.18 -2.79 0.15
CA TRP A 72 9.26 -1.81 0.23
C TRP A 72 10.35 -2.22 1.21
N PHE A 73 10.00 -2.68 2.41
CA PHE A 73 10.97 -3.14 3.40
C PHE A 73 11.84 -4.29 2.87
N VAL A 74 11.19 -5.31 2.29
CA VAL A 74 11.86 -6.46 1.67
C VAL A 74 12.81 -6.01 0.57
N TRP A 75 12.40 -5.02 -0.22
CA TRP A 75 13.20 -4.47 -1.31
C TRP A 75 14.43 -3.70 -0.83
N ASP A 76 14.26 -2.86 0.19
CA ASP A 76 15.31 -2.02 0.75
C ASP A 76 16.41 -2.85 1.43
N HIS A 77 16.03 -3.96 2.05
CA HIS A 77 16.93 -4.79 2.86
C HIS A 77 17.36 -6.09 2.17
N ASP A 78 16.91 -6.34 0.92
CA ASP A 78 17.11 -7.59 0.17
C ASP A 78 16.79 -8.85 0.98
N ARG A 79 15.69 -8.81 1.74
CA ARG A 79 15.27 -9.91 2.61
C ARG A 79 14.21 -10.79 1.96
N HIS A 80 14.29 -12.10 2.20
CA HIS A 80 13.23 -13.01 1.78
C HIS A 80 11.99 -12.94 2.67
N ASP A 81 12.16 -12.55 3.93
CA ASP A 81 11.13 -12.53 4.95
C ASP A 81 10.66 -11.09 5.24
N PRO A 82 9.34 -10.84 5.20
CA PRO A 82 8.81 -9.54 5.60
C PRO A 82 8.99 -9.35 7.11
N ILE A 83 9.21 -8.10 7.51
CA ILE A 83 9.28 -7.72 8.91
C ILE A 83 7.99 -8.06 9.67
N ARG A 84 8.10 -8.53 10.91
CA ARG A 84 6.97 -8.87 11.79
C ARG A 84 6.44 -7.65 12.56
N ILE A 85 6.23 -6.56 11.84
CA ILE A 85 5.58 -5.35 12.34
C ILE A 85 4.26 -5.18 11.58
N HIS A 86 3.22 -4.73 12.26
CA HIS A 86 1.87 -4.53 11.70
C HIS A 86 1.40 -3.07 11.82
N ASN A 87 2.08 -2.28 12.67
CA ASN A 87 1.78 -0.87 12.83
C ASN A 87 2.35 -0.10 11.61
N LEU A 88 1.49 0.62 10.90
CA LEU A 88 1.83 1.26 9.62
C LEU A 88 2.95 2.31 9.77
N ALA A 89 2.87 3.16 10.80
CA ALA A 89 3.92 4.14 11.07
C ALA A 89 5.28 3.46 11.34
N LYS A 90 5.32 2.43 12.20
CA LYS A 90 6.55 1.67 12.47
C LYS A 90 7.08 0.92 11.25
N LEU A 91 6.21 0.45 10.36
CA LEU A 91 6.62 -0.16 9.10
C LEU A 91 7.29 0.85 8.19
N PHE A 92 6.72 2.05 8.09
CA PHE A 92 7.30 3.14 7.31
C PHE A 92 8.64 3.59 7.89
N ASP A 93 8.74 3.76 9.21
CA ASP A 93 9.98 4.15 9.89
C ASP A 93 11.14 3.18 9.61
N ALA A 94 10.82 1.89 9.47
CA ALA A 94 11.75 0.81 9.17
C ALA A 94 12.23 0.78 7.70
N LEU A 95 11.68 1.61 6.82
CA LEU A 95 12.20 1.76 5.45
C LEU A 95 13.53 2.51 5.44
N SER A 96 14.32 2.29 4.38
CA SER A 96 15.55 3.06 4.18
C SER A 96 15.24 4.55 4.03
N ILE A 97 16.18 5.41 4.43
CA ILE A 97 16.03 6.87 4.33
C ILE A 97 15.68 7.28 2.90
N SER A 98 16.39 6.73 1.91
CA SER A 98 16.11 7.01 0.49
C SER A 98 14.69 6.63 0.06
N SER A 99 14.15 5.52 0.57
CA SER A 99 12.78 5.11 0.27
C SER A 99 11.74 6.01 0.95
N LYS A 100 12.01 6.45 2.18
CA LYS A 100 11.14 7.41 2.89
C LYS A 100 11.11 8.76 2.19
N ASP A 101 12.28 9.31 1.86
CA ASP A 101 12.39 10.59 1.15
C ASP A 101 11.64 10.55 -0.18
N ARG A 102 11.81 9.47 -0.96
CA ARG A 102 11.10 9.28 -2.23
C ARG A 102 9.59 9.25 -2.07
N LEU A 103 9.08 8.56 -1.05
CA LEU A 103 7.65 8.49 -0.79
C LEU A 103 7.10 9.85 -0.32
N ASN A 104 7.86 10.56 0.51
CA ASN A 104 7.50 11.89 0.99
C ASN A 104 7.47 12.92 -0.13
N ASP A 105 8.47 12.94 -0.99
CA ASP A 105 8.52 13.85 -2.13
C ASP A 105 7.33 13.61 -3.07
N ALA A 106 7.07 12.34 -3.41
CA ALA A 106 5.94 11.98 -4.24
C ALA A 106 4.60 12.35 -3.57
N PHE A 107 4.47 12.14 -2.26
CA PHE A 107 3.27 12.47 -1.50
C PHE A 107 2.99 13.98 -1.50
N LYS A 108 4.03 14.79 -1.23
CA LYS A 108 3.96 16.26 -1.25
C LYS A 108 3.59 16.78 -2.64
N GLU A 109 4.05 16.11 -3.70
CA GLU A 109 3.73 16.47 -5.09
C GLU A 109 2.30 16.09 -5.50
N LYS A 110 1.83 14.89 -5.14
CA LYS A 110 0.64 14.29 -5.76
C LYS A 110 -0.59 14.19 -4.87
N VAL A 111 -0.40 13.99 -3.57
CA VAL A 111 -1.51 13.71 -2.64
C VAL A 111 -1.83 14.95 -1.81
N ALA A 112 -0.82 15.55 -1.17
CA ALA A 112 -0.99 16.70 -0.28
C ALA A 112 -1.74 17.90 -0.92
N PRO A 113 -1.54 18.25 -2.21
CA PRO A 113 -2.26 19.37 -2.83
C PRO A 113 -3.76 19.12 -3.02
N ILE A 114 -4.17 17.86 -3.15
CA ILE A 114 -5.55 17.44 -3.41
C ILE A 114 -6.28 17.11 -2.09
N HIS A 115 -5.52 16.60 -1.12
CA HIS A 115 -5.99 16.17 0.19
C HIS A 115 -5.31 16.98 1.30
N PRO A 116 -5.57 18.31 1.40
CA PRO A 116 -4.89 19.14 2.39
C PRO A 116 -5.37 18.80 3.80
N TRP A 117 -4.43 18.58 4.71
CA TRP A 117 -4.71 18.53 6.14
C TRP A 117 -4.82 19.95 6.71
N SER A 118 -5.83 20.22 7.54
CA SER A 118 -6.17 21.56 8.08
C SER A 118 -5.21 22.07 9.18
N GLY A 119 -3.98 21.55 9.25
CA GLY A 119 -3.00 21.80 10.30
C GLY A 119 -1.85 22.73 9.87
N TRP A 120 -1.13 23.27 10.85
CA TRP A 120 -0.02 24.22 10.68
C TRP A 120 1.37 23.55 10.54
N MET A 121 1.43 22.24 10.32
CA MET A 121 2.66 21.46 10.26
C MET A 121 2.90 20.91 8.84
N GLU A 122 4.15 20.53 8.53
CA GLU A 122 4.46 19.80 7.29
C GLU A 122 3.62 18.52 7.22
N TYR A 123 2.66 18.48 6.29
CA TYR A 123 1.81 17.32 6.09
C TYR A 123 2.54 16.29 5.22
N THR A 124 2.82 15.12 5.79
CA THR A 124 3.61 14.07 5.15
C THR A 124 2.88 12.72 5.13
N ILE A 125 3.48 11.72 4.47
CA ILE A 125 2.90 10.38 4.44
C ILE A 125 2.85 9.76 5.83
N GLU A 126 3.83 10.05 6.68
CA GLU A 126 3.88 9.57 8.06
C GLU A 126 2.66 10.00 8.85
N ASP A 127 2.12 11.20 8.63
CA ASP A 127 0.92 11.67 9.32
C ASP A 127 -0.29 10.79 8.99
N VAL A 128 -0.48 10.46 7.71
CA VAL A 128 -1.54 9.56 7.24
C VAL A 128 -1.36 8.17 7.88
N LEU A 129 -0.15 7.63 7.84
CA LEU A 129 0.14 6.31 8.38
C LEU A 129 0.05 6.26 9.91
N ALA A 130 0.39 7.34 10.60
CA ALA A 130 0.25 7.50 12.04
C ALA A 130 -1.22 7.58 12.45
N HIS A 131 -2.03 8.33 11.70
CA HIS A 131 -3.47 8.42 11.94
C HIS A 131 -4.16 7.05 11.84
N HIS A 132 -3.66 6.17 10.97
CA HIS A 132 -4.21 4.84 10.75
C HIS A 132 -3.35 3.69 11.32
N ALA A 133 -2.40 4.00 12.20
CA ALA A 133 -1.38 3.04 12.65
C ALA A 133 -1.96 1.83 13.40
N ASN A 134 -3.18 1.96 13.94
CA ASN A 134 -3.91 0.93 14.69
C ASN A 134 -5.25 0.55 14.05
N ALA A 135 -5.46 0.83 12.76
CA ALA A 135 -6.74 0.62 12.07
C ALA A 135 -7.32 -0.80 12.26
N PHE A 136 -6.47 -1.84 12.30
CA PHE A 136 -6.89 -3.22 12.60
C PHE A 136 -7.46 -3.40 14.01
N VAL A 137 -6.83 -2.77 15.01
CA VAL A 137 -7.27 -2.84 16.40
C VAL A 137 -8.59 -2.09 16.54
N GLU A 138 -8.68 -0.90 15.95
CA GLU A 138 -9.88 -0.08 15.97
C GLU A 138 -11.05 -0.77 15.30
N TRP A 139 -10.84 -1.38 14.13
CA TRP A 139 -11.85 -2.17 13.45
C TRP A 139 -12.33 -3.36 14.30
N ARG A 140 -11.41 -4.11 14.92
CA ARG A 140 -11.76 -5.26 15.77
C ARG A 140 -12.72 -4.85 16.90
N TYR A 141 -12.53 -3.66 17.45
CA TYR A 141 -13.32 -3.13 18.57
C TYR A 141 -14.44 -2.17 18.13
N LEU A 142 -14.75 -2.11 16.84
CA LEU A 142 -15.81 -1.24 16.31
C LEU A 142 -17.17 -1.51 16.96
N HIS A 143 -17.48 -2.78 17.20
CA HIS A 143 -18.73 -3.22 17.83
C HIS A 143 -18.88 -2.78 19.31
N GLU A 144 -17.78 -2.41 19.97
CA GLU A 144 -17.76 -1.96 21.36
C GLU A 144 -17.91 -0.42 21.47
N LYS A 145 -17.47 0.33 20.44
CA LYS A 145 -17.53 1.80 20.40
C LYS A 145 -18.77 2.28 19.64
N ARG A 146 -19.96 2.07 20.22
CA ARG A 146 -21.25 2.33 19.56
C ARG A 146 -21.52 3.79 19.14
N ASP A 147 -20.83 4.77 19.72
CA ASP A 147 -21.19 6.18 19.57
C ASP A 147 -20.23 7.02 18.69
N MET A 148 -19.05 6.50 18.30
CA MET A 148 -18.00 7.30 17.63
C MET A 148 -17.62 6.86 16.21
N GLY A 149 -18.08 5.69 15.75
CA GLY A 149 -17.72 5.16 14.42
C GLY A 149 -16.21 4.99 14.21
N LEU A 150 -15.80 4.61 12.99
CA LEU A 150 -14.40 4.70 12.55
C LEU A 150 -14.20 6.05 11.86
N ASN A 151 -13.37 6.92 12.44
CA ASN A 151 -12.89 8.10 11.72
C ASN A 151 -11.81 7.66 10.74
N PHE A 152 -12.20 7.35 9.50
CA PHE A 152 -11.30 6.89 8.46
C PHE A 152 -11.41 7.78 7.22
N ASP A 153 -10.34 8.51 6.90
CA ASP A 153 -10.27 9.30 5.66
C ASP A 153 -9.99 8.39 4.46
N PHE A 154 -11.07 7.84 3.91
CA PHE A 154 -11.01 6.85 2.84
C PHE A 154 -10.27 7.38 1.61
N THR A 155 -10.59 8.58 1.15
CA THR A 155 -10.07 9.10 -0.12
C THR A 155 -8.58 9.39 -0.02
N THR A 156 -8.15 10.04 1.06
CA THR A 156 -6.74 10.34 1.29
C THR A 156 -5.92 9.06 1.47
N PHE A 157 -6.46 8.07 2.19
CA PHE A 157 -5.78 6.80 2.39
C PHE A 157 -5.61 6.00 1.09
N VAL A 158 -6.66 5.95 0.25
CA VAL A 158 -6.61 5.31 -1.07
C VAL A 158 -5.57 5.99 -1.95
N ALA A 159 -5.60 7.32 -2.07
CA ALA A 159 -4.63 8.06 -2.88
C ALA A 159 -3.18 7.81 -2.41
N THR A 160 -2.98 7.74 -1.09
CA THR A 160 -1.69 7.41 -0.50
C THR A 160 -1.25 5.98 -0.84
N LEU A 161 -2.16 5.01 -0.73
CA LEU A 161 -1.88 3.61 -1.07
C LEU A 161 -1.52 3.43 -2.55
N GLU A 162 -2.28 4.04 -3.45
CA GLU A 162 -1.99 4.05 -4.88
C GLU A 162 -0.60 4.61 -5.16
N LEU A 163 -0.26 5.74 -4.54
CA LEU A 163 1.07 6.34 -4.65
C LEU A 163 2.18 5.39 -4.20
N VAL A 164 2.04 4.76 -3.03
CA VAL A 164 3.05 3.83 -2.50
C VAL A 164 3.26 2.65 -3.44
N LEU A 165 2.18 2.10 -4.00
CA LEU A 165 2.22 0.98 -4.94
C LEU A 165 2.82 1.38 -6.28
N ASP A 166 2.50 2.56 -6.78
CA ASP A 166 3.01 3.05 -8.07
C ASP A 166 4.49 3.42 -7.99
N GLU A 167 4.92 4.03 -6.89
CA GLU A 167 6.34 4.27 -6.65
C GLU A 167 7.12 2.96 -6.45
N PHE A 168 6.50 1.91 -5.89
CA PHE A 168 7.09 0.57 -5.84
C PHE A 168 7.24 -0.04 -7.24
N GLY A 169 6.17 0.00 -8.05
CA GLY A 169 6.12 -0.60 -9.38
C GLY A 169 7.20 -0.05 -10.33
N LYS A 170 7.63 1.20 -10.15
CA LYS A 170 8.73 1.81 -10.90
C LYS A 170 10.11 1.17 -10.65
N ARG A 171 10.24 0.27 -9.68
CA ARG A 171 11.53 -0.34 -9.31
C ARG A 171 11.86 -1.63 -10.06
N TYR A 172 10.88 -2.23 -10.74
CA TYR A 172 11.10 -3.48 -11.45
C TYR A 172 10.32 -3.55 -12.76
N GLU A 173 10.83 -4.37 -13.67
CA GLU A 173 10.10 -4.83 -14.84
C GLU A 173 9.74 -6.30 -14.69
N THR A 174 8.55 -6.66 -15.14
CA THR A 174 8.14 -8.06 -15.30
C THR A 174 8.26 -8.44 -16.77
N ARG A 175 9.06 -9.46 -17.08
CA ARG A 175 9.18 -9.99 -18.44
C ARG A 175 8.59 -11.39 -18.57
N GLU A 176 7.82 -11.57 -19.63
CA GLU A 176 7.32 -12.89 -20.04
C GLU A 176 8.44 -13.64 -20.79
N ILE A 177 8.85 -14.79 -20.25
CA ILE A 177 9.79 -15.67 -20.94
C ILE A 177 8.96 -16.58 -21.84
N ARG A 178 9.08 -16.39 -23.15
CA ARG A 178 8.57 -17.38 -24.11
C ARG A 178 9.62 -18.49 -24.28
N PRO A 179 9.25 -19.78 -24.12
CA PRO A 179 10.18 -20.86 -24.39
C PRO A 179 10.58 -20.82 -25.87
N GLN A 180 11.87 -20.68 -26.15
CA GLN A 180 12.37 -20.87 -27.51
C GLN A 180 12.17 -22.34 -27.89
N ARG A 181 11.40 -22.61 -28.95
CA ARG A 181 11.33 -23.97 -29.50
C ARG A 181 12.76 -24.36 -29.92
N PRO A 182 13.25 -25.53 -29.52
CA PRO A 182 14.52 -26.02 -30.04
C PRO A 182 14.39 -26.13 -31.57
N LEU A 183 15.37 -25.59 -32.28
CA LEU A 183 15.51 -25.81 -33.72
C LEU A 183 15.77 -27.30 -33.92
N SER A 184 14.77 -28.00 -34.45
CA SER A 184 14.83 -29.40 -34.89
C SER A 184 15.66 -29.54 -36.15
#